data_AF-A0A7S3T802-F1
#
_entry.id   AF-A0A7S3T802-F1
#
_cell.length_a   1.000
_cell.length_b   1.000
_cell.length_c   1.000
_cell.angle_alpha   90.00
_cell.angle_beta   90.00
_cell.angle_gamma   90.00
#
_symmetry.space_group_name_H-M   'P 1'
#
loop_
_entity.id
_entity.type
_entity.pdbx_description
1 polymer ?
#
loop_
_entity_poly.entity_id
_entity_poly.type
_entity_poly.pdbx_seq_one_letter_code
_entity_poly.pdbx_strand_id
1 'polypeptide(L)'
;MAHDDVHLSYLPLPHVFERCIQMAAMTVGAKIGFYQGDTLKILEDLQALRPTIFPSVPRLLNRIHDRLKAQVAEAGGLKATLFARAYATKLAGLRAGTNTHPLWDRLLFNKIKG
;
A
#
# COMPACT_ATOMS: atom_id res chain seq x y z
N MET A 1 -6.51 1.30 -13.93
CA MET A 1 -5.48 0.37 -14.43
C MET A 1 -5.03 0.86 -15.78
N ALA A 2 -3.73 1.06 -15.92
CA ALA A 2 -2.99 1.40 -17.13
C ALA A 2 -1.93 0.31 -17.40
N HIS A 3 -1.34 0.30 -18.59
CA HIS A 3 -0.40 -0.73 -19.03
C HIS A 3 0.84 -0.86 -18.12
N ASP A 4 1.31 0.26 -17.57
CA ASP A 4 2.51 0.27 -16.73
C ASP A 4 2.22 -0.06 -15.26
N ASP A 5 0.96 -0.33 -14.93
CA ASP A 5 0.59 -0.69 -13.58
C ASP A 5 1.11 -2.08 -13.20
N VAL A 6 1.47 -2.19 -11.94
CA VAL A 6 1.93 -3.43 -11.31
C VAL A 6 0.96 -3.78 -10.20
N HIS A 7 0.36 -4.97 -10.29
CA HIS A 7 -0.56 -5.52 -9.32
C HIS A 7 0.09 -6.68 -8.55
N LEU A 8 -0.07 -6.71 -7.22
CA LEU A 8 0.31 -7.84 -6.38
C LEU A 8 -0.90 -8.76 -6.14
N SER A 9 -0.90 -9.92 -6.78
CA SER A 9 -1.86 -11.01 -6.57
C SER A 9 -1.48 -11.77 -5.30
N TYR A 10 -2.13 -11.45 -4.18
CA TYR A 10 -1.95 -12.14 -2.90
C TYR A 10 -3.16 -12.97 -2.47
N LEU A 11 -4.32 -12.80 -3.11
CA LEU A 11 -5.48 -13.64 -2.85
C LEU A 11 -5.44 -14.89 -3.72
N PRO A 12 -6.02 -16.00 -3.24
CA PRO A 12 -6.12 -17.21 -4.05
C PRO A 12 -7.17 -17.03 -5.16
N LEU A 13 -6.90 -17.60 -6.34
CA LEU A 13 -7.72 -17.52 -7.55
C LEU A 13 -9.22 -17.87 -7.39
N PRO A 14 -9.64 -18.78 -6.47
CA PRO A 14 -11.05 -19.03 -6.21
C PRO A 14 -11.83 -17.80 -5.70
N HIS A 15 -11.15 -16.76 -5.20
CA HIS A 15 -11.79 -15.50 -4.85
C HIS A 15 -12.18 -14.74 -6.12
N VAL A 16 -13.48 -14.54 -6.32
CA VAL A 16 -14.01 -13.75 -7.44
C VAL A 16 -13.38 -12.36 -7.52
N PHE A 17 -13.03 -11.78 -6.37
CA PHE A 17 -12.34 -10.50 -6.28
C PHE A 17 -11.00 -10.52 -7.02
N GLU A 18 -10.16 -11.52 -6.72
CA GLU A 18 -8.85 -11.71 -7.36
C GLU A 18 -9.02 -11.95 -8.86
N ARG A 19 -9.97 -12.82 -9.23
CA ARG A 19 -10.27 -13.12 -10.63
C ARG A 19 -10.64 -11.85 -11.42
N CYS A 20 -11.48 -10.99 -10.85
CA CYS A 20 -11.86 -9.72 -11.49
C CYS A 20 -10.65 -8.79 -11.69
N ILE A 21 -9.76 -8.69 -10.70
CA ILE A 21 -8.57 -7.83 -10.78
C ILE A 21 -7.59 -8.37 -11.81
N GLN A 22 -7.33 -9.68 -11.81
CA GLN A 22 -6.44 -10.30 -12.79
C GLN A 22 -6.98 -10.13 -14.21
N MET A 23 -8.29 -10.33 -14.42
CA MET A 23 -8.92 -10.06 -15.72
C MET A 23 -8.75 -8.59 -16.13
N ALA A 24 -8.96 -7.64 -15.22
CA ALA A 24 -8.76 -6.21 -15.49
C ALA A 24 -7.29 -5.84 -15.76
N ALA A 25 -6.34 -6.50 -15.09
CA ALA A 25 -4.92 -6.32 -15.34
C ALA A 25 -4.54 -6.84 -16.73
N MET A 26 -5.01 -8.04 -17.07
CA MET A 26 -4.75 -8.67 -18.36
C MET A 26 -5.36 -7.90 -19.54
N THR A 27 -6.55 -7.31 -19.40
CA THR A 27 -7.18 -6.55 -20.49
C THR A 27 -6.43 -5.28 -20.86
N VAL A 28 -5.69 -4.69 -19.90
CA VAL A 28 -4.92 -3.46 -20.11
C VAL A 28 -3.42 -3.75 -20.36
N GLY A 29 -3.00 -5.02 -20.24
CA GLY A 29 -1.59 -5.42 -20.37
C GLY A 29 -0.73 -5.06 -19.15
N ALA A 30 -1.35 -4.87 -17.98
CA ALA A 30 -0.65 -4.60 -16.73
C ALA A 30 0.14 -5.82 -16.24
N LYS A 31 1.12 -5.59 -15.37
CA LYS A 31 1.99 -6.64 -14.81
C LYS A 31 1.38 -7.20 -13.54
N ILE A 32 1.41 -8.52 -13.39
CA ILE A 32 0.91 -9.23 -12.20
C ILE A 32 2.10 -9.92 -11.51
N GLY A 33 2.37 -9.54 -10.27
CA GLY A 33 3.30 -10.24 -9.39
C GLY A 33 2.54 -11.15 -8.43
N PHE A 34 3.02 -12.37 -8.24
CA PHE A 34 2.43 -13.32 -7.30
C PHE A 34 3.22 -13.29 -5.98
N TYR A 35 2.49 -13.23 -4.86
CA TYR A 35 3.09 -13.33 -3.54
C TYR A 35 3.73 -14.70 -3.29
N GLN A 36 4.63 -14.78 -2.30
CA GLN A 36 5.40 -16.00 -1.99
C GLN A 36 4.58 -17.17 -1.42
N GLY A 37 3.25 -17.06 -1.36
CA GLY A 37 2.36 -18.07 -0.76
C GLY A 37 2.15 -17.92 0.75
N ASP A 38 2.96 -17.11 1.43
CA ASP A 38 2.80 -16.80 2.86
C ASP A 38 2.21 -15.40 3.08
N THR A 39 1.02 -15.34 3.68
CA THR A 39 0.34 -14.09 4.02
C THR A 39 1.10 -13.23 5.04
N LEU A 40 2.01 -13.83 5.82
CA LEU A 40 2.88 -13.10 6.74
C LEU A 40 3.97 -12.30 6.02
N LYS A 41 4.34 -12.71 4.80
CA LYS A 41 5.41 -12.09 4.01
C LYS A 41 4.90 -11.10 2.96
N ILE A 42 3.59 -10.90 2.87
CA ILE A 42 2.98 -9.91 1.96
C ILE A 42 3.62 -8.52 2.11
N LEU A 43 4.02 -8.13 3.33
CA LEU A 43 4.68 -6.85 3.55
C LEU A 43 6.05 -6.75 2.88
N GLU A 44 6.80 -7.84 2.86
CA GLU A 44 8.11 -7.95 2.20
C GLU A 44 7.91 -7.98 0.68
N ASP A 45 6.92 -8.74 0.19
CA ASP A 45 6.55 -8.80 -1.23
C ASP A 45 6.10 -7.42 -1.75
N LEU A 46 5.37 -6.66 -0.94
CA LEU A 46 4.99 -5.28 -1.25
C LEU A 46 6.21 -4.36 -1.38
N GLN A 47 7.20 -4.51 -0.50
CA GLN A 47 8.43 -3.70 -0.54
C GLN A 47 9.30 -4.05 -1.75
N ALA A 48 9.35 -5.33 -2.13
CA ALA A 48 10.12 -5.82 -3.27
C ALA A 48 9.46 -5.45 -4.60
N LEU A 49 8.16 -5.72 -4.76
CA LEU A 49 7.44 -5.54 -6.01
C LEU A 49 7.04 -4.07 -6.25
N ARG A 50 6.82 -3.29 -5.18
CA ARG A 50 6.33 -1.91 -5.23
C ARG A 50 5.13 -1.74 -6.19
N PRO A 51 4.02 -2.45 -5.95
CA PRO A 51 2.87 -2.40 -6.85
C PRO A 51 2.28 -0.99 -6.90
N THR A 52 1.87 -0.54 -8.09
CA THR A 52 1.11 0.71 -8.24
C THR A 52 -0.36 0.51 -7.85
N ILE A 53 -0.87 -0.73 -7.94
CA ILE A 53 -2.25 -1.05 -7.60
C ILE A 53 -2.29 -2.20 -6.59
N PHE A 54 -2.82 -1.88 -5.42
CA PHE A 54 -2.92 -2.82 -4.31
C PHE A 54 -4.35 -2.93 -3.77
N PRO A 55 -5.22 -3.66 -4.49
CA PRO A 55 -6.60 -3.88 -4.06
C PRO A 55 -6.60 -4.79 -2.83
N SER A 56 -7.09 -4.26 -1.71
CA SER A 56 -6.92 -4.89 -0.40
C SER A 56 -8.25 -5.09 0.31
N VAL A 57 -8.35 -6.17 1.08
CA VAL A 57 -9.49 -6.43 1.95
C VAL A 57 -9.27 -5.83 3.35
N PRO A 58 -10.33 -5.40 4.06
CA PRO A 58 -10.21 -4.77 5.38
C PRO A 58 -9.42 -5.61 6.39
N ARG A 59 -9.58 -6.94 6.34
CA ARG A 59 -8.86 -7.86 7.24
C ARG A 59 -7.34 -7.83 7.05
N LEU A 60 -6.87 -7.67 5.81
CA LEU A 60 -5.43 -7.56 5.54
C LEU A 60 -4.91 -6.21 6.05
N LEU A 61 -5.64 -5.13 5.77
CA LEU A 61 -5.28 -3.78 6.22
C LEU A 61 -5.18 -3.70 7.75
N ASN A 62 -6.13 -4.30 8.47
CA ASN A 62 -6.09 -4.39 9.93
C ASN A 62 -4.83 -5.13 10.42
N ARG A 63 -4.49 -6.26 9.80
CA ARG A 63 -3.30 -7.03 10.16
C ARG A 63 -2.00 -6.25 9.92
N ILE A 64 -1.91 -5.54 8.80
CA ILE A 64 -0.76 -4.67 8.50
C ILE A 64 -0.67 -3.56 9.54
N HIS A 65 -1.79 -2.94 9.88
CA HIS A 65 -1.87 -1.92 10.91
C HIS A 65 -1.39 -2.44 12.28
N ASP A 66 -1.85 -3.62 12.70
CA ASP A 66 -1.47 -4.23 13.97
C ASP A 66 0.03 -4.55 14.02
N ARG A 67 0.60 -5.05 12.91
CA ARG A 67 2.04 -5.31 12.79
C ARG A 67 2.87 -4.02 12.84
N LEU A 68 2.42 -2.97 12.15
CA LEU A 68 3.06 -1.66 12.22
C LEU A 68 3.01 -1.10 13.65
N LYS A 69 1.86 -1.22 14.32
CA LYS A 69 1.69 -0.77 15.71
C LYS A 69 2.62 -1.53 16.66
N ALA A 70 2.77 -2.85 16.47
CA ALA A 70 3.69 -3.67 17.25
C ALA A 70 5.16 -3.26 17.01
N GLN A 71 5.59 -3.10 15.76
CA GLN A 71 6.94 -2.63 15.41
C GLN A 71 7.25 -1.24 15.98
N VAL A 72 6.26 -0.33 15.96
CA VAL A 72 6.39 1.02 16.53
C VAL A 72 6.50 0.96 18.06
N ALA A 73 5.73 0.10 18.72
CA ALA A 73 5.81 -0.10 20.17
C ALA A 73 7.17 -0.70 20.58
N GLU A 74 7.69 -1.65 19.80
CA GLU A 74 9.00 -2.29 20.02
C GLU A 74 10.16 -1.33 19.76
N ALA A 75 10.07 -0.48 18.73
CA ALA A 75 11.11 0.50 18.40
C ALA A 75 11.31 1.56 19.50
N GLY A 76 10.26 1.92 20.24
CA GLY A 76 10.31 2.85 21.37
C GLY A 76 10.81 4.27 21.05
N GLY A 77 10.53 5.22 21.96
CA GLY A 77 11.13 6.56 21.93
C GLY A 77 10.65 7.51 20.81
N LEU A 78 11.56 8.40 20.36
CA LEU A 78 11.25 9.55 19.48
C LEU A 78 10.70 9.15 18.10
N LYS A 79 11.10 7.99 17.58
CA LYS A 79 10.63 7.49 16.28
C LYS A 79 9.19 7.00 16.34
N ALA A 80 8.79 6.41 17.47
CA ALA A 80 7.42 5.95 17.68
C ALA A 80 6.44 7.13 17.82
N THR A 81 6.82 8.18 18.54
CA THR A 81 6.01 9.40 18.67
C THR A 81 5.91 10.16 17.35
N LEU A 82 6.99 10.20 16.56
CA LEU A 82 6.98 10.79 15.22
C LEU A 82 6.07 10.02 14.25
N PHE A 83 6.12 8.68 14.24
CA PHE A 83 5.25 7.84 13.42
C PHE A 83 3.78 7.99 13.82
N ALA A 84 3.49 7.98 15.13
CA ALA A 84 2.14 8.19 15.64
C ALA A 84 1.59 9.58 15.27
N ARG A 85 2.43 10.62 15.35
CA ARG A 85 2.05 11.99 14.97
C ARG A 85 1.83 12.12 13.46
N ALA A 86 2.71 11.55 12.64
CA ALA A 86 2.56 11.53 11.17
C ALA A 86 1.31 10.75 10.73
N TYR A 87 1.04 9.61 11.36
CA TYR A 87 -0.16 8.82 11.09
C TYR A 87 -1.43 9.57 11.51
N ALA A 88 -1.43 10.20 12.69
CA ALA A 88 -2.56 11.00 13.18
C ALA A 88 -2.84 12.22 12.29
N THR A 89 -1.80 12.92 11.82
CA THR A 89 -1.98 14.04 10.88
C THR A 89 -2.53 13.60 9.53
N LYS A 90 -2.09 12.45 9.02
CA LYS A 90 -2.58 11.90 7.74
C LYS A 90 -4.01 11.38 7.86
N LEU A 91 -4.36 10.75 8.99
CA LEU A 91 -5.72 10.31 9.29
C LEU A 91 -6.69 11.48 9.51
N ALA A 92 -6.22 12.57 10.15
CA ALA A 92 -6.99 13.80 10.29
C ALA A 92 -7.27 14.46 8.93
N GLY A 93 -6.28 14.48 8.02
CA GLY A 93 -6.47 14.95 6.65
C GLY A 93 -7.47 14.12 5.84
N LEU A 94 -7.40 12.78 5.96
CA LEU A 94 -8.35 11.87 5.31
C LEU A 94 -9.79 12.02 5.84
N ARG A 95 -9.96 12.24 7.15
CA ARG A 95 -11.28 12.48 7.77
C ARG A 95 -11.85 13.86 7.46
N ALA A 96 -11.01 14.83 7.17
CA ALA A 96 -11.40 16.18 6.76
C ALA A 96 -11.74 16.30 5.26
N GLY A 97 -11.73 15.19 4.50
CA GLY A 97 -12.17 15.16 3.10
C GLY A 97 -11.23 15.88 2.12
N THR A 98 -10.00 16.21 2.51
CA THR A 98 -9.03 16.88 1.63
C THR A 98 -7.94 15.91 1.21
N ASN A 99 -8.03 15.46 -0.04
CA ASN A 99 -7.07 14.54 -0.67
C ASN A 99 -6.13 15.26 -1.64
N THR A 100 -5.75 16.49 -1.31
CA THR A 100 -4.80 17.30 -2.08
C THR A 100 -4.03 18.21 -1.13
N HIS A 101 -2.75 17.93 -0.90
CA HIS A 101 -1.84 18.92 -0.34
C HIS A 101 -0.97 19.49 -1.48
N PRO A 102 -1.33 20.64 -2.07
CA PRO A 102 -0.52 21.32 -3.09
C PRO A 102 0.89 21.71 -2.61
N LEU A 103 1.13 21.70 -1.30
CA LEU A 103 2.43 21.97 -0.68
C LEU A 103 3.41 20.79 -0.79
N TRP A 104 2.94 19.54 -0.79
CA TRP A 104 3.82 18.36 -0.81
C TRP A 104 4.21 17.93 -2.23
N ASP A 105 3.35 18.13 -3.22
CA ASP A 105 3.68 17.91 -4.64
C ASP A 105 4.80 18.85 -5.11
N ARG A 106 4.79 20.10 -4.67
CA ARG A 106 5.79 21.10 -5.10
C ARG A 106 7.17 20.89 -4.49
N LEU A 107 7.24 20.28 -3.30
CA LEU A 107 8.49 20.09 -2.56
C LEU A 107 9.20 18.76 -2.86
N LEU A 108 8.47 17.69 -3.23
CA LEU A 108 9.05 16.37 -3.51
C LEU A 108 9.17 16.02 -5.00
N PHE A 109 8.29 16.49 -5.88
CA PHE A 109 8.29 16.05 -7.29
C PHE A 109 9.18 16.86 -8.24
N ASN A 110 9.80 17.96 -7.78
CA ASN A 110 10.79 18.67 -8.59
C ASN A 110 12.21 18.08 -8.52
N LYS A 111 12.46 17.10 -7.63
CA LYS A 111 13.82 16.53 -7.43
C LYS A 111 14.00 15.09 -7.95
N ILE A 112 12.95 14.49 -8.51
CA ILE A 112 13.00 13.13 -9.09
C ILE A 112 12.56 13.17 -10.57
N LYS A 113 12.93 14.26 -11.26
CA LYS A 113 12.76 14.41 -12.71
C LYS A 113 14.05 14.86 -13.41
N GLY A 114 15.20 14.66 -12.75
CA GLY A 114 16.53 14.72 -13.35
C GLY A 114 17.13 13.33 -13.34
#